data_AF-A0A7V6RLX0-F1
#
_entry.id   AF-A0A7V6RLX0-F1
#
_cell.length_a   1.000
_cell.length_b   1.000
_cell.length_c   1.000
_cell.angle_alpha   90.00
_cell.angle_beta   90.00
_cell.angle_gamma   90.00
#
_symmetry.space_group_name_H-M   'P 1'
#
loop_
_entity.id
_entity.type
_entity.pdbx_description
1 polymer ?
#
loop_
_entity_poly.entity_id
_entity_poly.type
_entity_poly.pdbx_seq_one_letter_code
_entity_poly.pdbx_strand_id
1 'polypeptide(L)'
;MRQIMSPGRLHLAILASGRGSNFEAILRACQQGELDGQIEVLISDQPDAAVLEKAEKAGVPALLIRPADYTSREAYEAELVRLLEEHGV
;
A
#
# COMPACT_ATOMS: atom_id res chain seq x y z
N MET A 1 26.03 17.25 22.31
CA MET A 1 25.49 16.01 21.72
C MET A 1 24.29 16.39 20.87
N ARG A 2 24.33 16.15 19.55
CA ARG A 2 23.13 16.28 18.71
C ARG A 2 22.34 14.99 18.90
N GLN A 3 21.13 15.11 19.42
CA GLN A 3 20.15 14.02 19.43
C GLN A 3 19.79 13.81 17.95
N ILE A 4 20.31 12.74 17.34
CA ILE A 4 19.84 12.31 16.03
C ILE A 4 18.44 11.76 16.30
N MET A 5 17.41 12.50 15.90
CA MET A 5 16.05 11.95 15.89
C MET A 5 16.08 10.79 14.91
N SER A 6 15.85 9.57 15.40
CA SER A 6 15.53 8.46 14.51
C SER A 6 14.30 8.89 13.69
N PRO A 7 14.30 8.71 12.35
CA PRO A 7 13.09 8.97 11.58
C PRO A 7 11.95 8.16 12.19
N GLY A 8 10.76 8.76 12.30
CA GLY A 8 9.57 8.04 12.75
C GLY A 8 9.29 6.83 11.87
N ARG A 9 8.53 5.87 12.40
CA ARG A 9 8.08 4.69 11.66
C ARG A 9 7.53 5.09 10.29
N LEU A 10 7.94 4.39 9.24
CA LEU A 10 7.49 4.64 7.87
C LEU A 10 6.04 4.15 7.69
N HIS A 11 5.18 5.00 7.16
CA HIS A 11 3.84 4.60 6.72
C HIS A 11 3.90 4.30 5.22
N LEU A 12 3.44 3.12 4.81
CA LEU A 12 3.63 2.60 3.46
C LEU A 12 2.28 2.32 2.78
N ALA A 13 2.12 2.84 1.56
CA ALA A 13 1.17 2.33 0.59
C ALA A 13 1.87 1.38 -0.38
N ILE A 14 1.21 0.28 -0.73
CA ILE A 14 1.69 -0.67 -1.74
C ILE A 14 0.73 -0.69 -2.92
N LEU A 15 1.22 -0.27 -4.09
CA LEU A 15 0.50 -0.41 -5.35
C LEU A 15 0.95 -1.69 -6.06
N ALA A 16 0.04 -2.63 -6.29
CA ALA A 16 0.38 -3.92 -6.89
C ALA A 16 -0.77 -4.53 -7.70
N SER A 17 -0.46 -5.12 -8.85
CA SER A 17 -1.43 -5.62 -9.84
C SER A 17 -1.39 -7.15 -10.05
N GLY A 18 -0.59 -7.88 -9.28
CA GLY A 18 -0.26 -9.29 -9.55
C GLY A 18 -0.21 -10.19 -8.32
N ARG A 19 0.73 -11.14 -8.32
CA ARG A 19 0.85 -12.20 -7.29
C ARG A 19 1.19 -11.70 -5.89
N GLY A 20 1.77 -10.50 -5.75
CA GLY A 20 2.07 -9.91 -4.44
C GLY A 20 3.34 -10.39 -3.74
N SER A 21 4.31 -10.99 -4.43
CA SER A 21 5.56 -11.44 -3.78
C SER A 21 6.36 -10.30 -3.14
N ASN A 22 6.35 -9.10 -3.73
CA ASN A 22 6.98 -7.92 -3.12
C ASN A 22 6.20 -7.43 -1.90
N PHE A 23 4.86 -7.46 -1.94
CA PHE A 23 4.02 -7.15 -0.79
C PHE A 23 4.35 -8.08 0.38
N GLU A 24 4.43 -9.39 0.14
CA GLU A 24 4.78 -10.37 1.17
C GLU A 24 6.19 -10.14 1.74
N ALA A 25 7.16 -9.82 0.88
CA ALA A 25 8.53 -9.52 1.33
C ALA A 25 8.59 -8.27 2.21
N ILE A 26 7.90 -7.20 1.83
CA ILE A 26 7.85 -5.94 2.60
C ILE A 26 7.07 -6.14 3.91
N LEU A 27 5.93 -6.83 3.85
CA LEU A 27 5.13 -7.17 5.04
C LEU A 27 5.98 -7.95 6.05
N ARG A 28 6.71 -8.96 5.57
CA ARG A 28 7.62 -9.74 6.39
C ARG A 28 8.72 -8.86 7.00
N ALA A 29 9.36 -8.01 6.22
CA ALA A 29 10.40 -7.11 6.73
C ALA A 29 9.86 -6.18 7.83
N CYS A 30 8.63 -5.68 7.69
CA CYS A 30 7.95 -4.88 8.71
C CYS A 30 7.67 -5.71 9.99
N GLN A 31 7.13 -6.91 9.84
CA GLN A 31 6.82 -7.81 10.96
C GLN A 31 8.06 -8.29 11.72
N GLN A 32 9.19 -8.45 11.01
CA GLN A 32 10.47 -8.86 11.59
C GLN A 32 11.28 -7.68 12.15
N GLY A 33 10.82 -6.44 11.97
CA GLY A 33 11.54 -5.24 12.40
C GLY A 33 12.80 -4.95 11.57
N GLU A 34 12.98 -5.62 10.43
CA GLU A 34 14.04 -5.32 9.46
C GLU A 34 13.78 -4.00 8.74
N LEU A 35 12.50 -3.66 8.61
CA LEU A 35 12.01 -2.37 8.16
C LEU A 35 11.14 -1.79 9.28
N ASP A 36 11.52 -0.62 9.83
CA ASP A 36 10.64 0.11 10.76
C ASP A 36 9.54 0.83 9.97
N GLY A 37 8.60 0.03 9.48
CA GLY A 37 7.48 0.47 8.67
C GLY A 37 6.19 -0.26 8.99
N GLN A 38 5.09 0.33 8.56
CA GLN A 38 3.75 -0.22 8.64
C GLN A 38 3.07 -0.03 7.29
N ILE A 39 2.50 -1.09 6.75
CA ILE A 39 1.72 -1.02 5.52
C ILE A 39 0.30 -0.58 5.91
N GLU A 40 -0.07 0.63 5.52
CA GLU A 40 -1.39 1.20 5.84
C GLU A 40 -2.44 0.82 4.81
N VAL A 41 -2.04 0.62 3.54
CA VAL A 41 -2.96 0.25 2.48
C VAL A 41 -2.25 -0.47 1.34
N LEU A 42 -2.96 -1.44 0.75
CA LEU A 42 -2.65 -2.02 -0.54
C LEU A 42 -3.71 -1.58 -1.56
N ILE A 43 -3.27 -1.02 -2.69
CA ILE A 43 -4.15 -0.61 -3.77
C ILE A 43 -3.80 -1.41 -5.04
N SER A 44 -4.82 -1.99 -5.67
CA SER A 44 -4.70 -2.70 -6.94
C SER A 44 -5.62 -2.10 -8.00
N ASP A 45 -5.21 -2.21 -9.25
CA ASP A 45 -6.04 -1.93 -10.43
C ASP A 45 -6.54 -3.20 -11.13
N GLN A 46 -6.18 -4.38 -10.62
CA GLN A 46 -6.54 -5.67 -11.18
C GLN A 46 -7.44 -6.48 -10.23
N PRO A 47 -8.69 -6.79 -10.61
CA PRO A 47 -9.64 -7.47 -9.72
C PRO A 47 -9.19 -8.88 -9.33
N ASP A 48 -8.49 -9.57 -10.23
CA ASP A 48 -8.02 -10.94 -10.02
C ASP A 48 -6.61 -11.02 -9.41
N ALA A 49 -6.08 -9.88 -8.93
CA ALA A 49 -4.76 -9.86 -8.34
C ALA A 49 -4.75 -10.58 -7.00
N ALA A 50 -4.06 -11.72 -6.94
CA ALA A 50 -3.91 -12.52 -5.72
C ALA A 50 -3.34 -11.74 -4.52
N VAL A 51 -2.70 -10.59 -4.76
CA VAL A 51 -2.23 -9.70 -3.69
C VAL A 51 -3.36 -9.10 -2.85
N LEU A 52 -4.56 -8.89 -3.41
CA LEU A 52 -5.71 -8.37 -2.65
C LEU A 52 -6.08 -9.32 -1.51
N GLU A 53 -6.27 -10.61 -1.82
CA GLU A 53 -6.55 -11.65 -0.83
C GLU A 53 -5.41 -11.80 0.20
N LYS A 54 -4.16 -11.63 -0.24
CA LYS A 54 -2.99 -11.68 0.67
C LYS A 54 -2.99 -10.51 1.65
N ALA A 55 -3.34 -9.30 1.21
CA ALA A 55 -3.44 -8.14 2.07
C ALA A 55 -4.56 -8.30 3.10
N GLU A 56 -5.74 -8.74 2.68
CA GLU A 56 -6.86 -9.02 3.58
C GLU A 56 -6.49 -10.06 4.65
N LYS A 57 -5.85 -11.17 4.26
CA LYS A 57 -5.38 -12.21 5.20
C LYS A 57 -4.34 -11.69 6.21
N ALA A 58 -3.56 -10.68 5.81
CA ALA A 58 -2.58 -10.03 6.67
C ALA A 58 -3.18 -8.92 7.55
N GLY A 59 -4.48 -8.63 7.43
CA GLY A 59 -5.13 -7.53 8.14
C GLY A 59 -4.76 -6.14 7.60
N VAL A 60 -4.24 -6.07 6.37
CA VAL A 60 -3.92 -4.81 5.68
C VAL A 60 -5.13 -4.41 4.83
N PRO A 61 -5.62 -3.15 4.92
CA PRO A 61 -6.65 -2.65 4.02
C PRO A 61 -6.28 -2.86 2.55
N ALA A 62 -7.19 -3.45 1.78
CA ALA A 62 -7.00 -3.77 0.37
C ALA A 62 -8.08 -3.08 -0.46
N LEU A 63 -7.68 -2.23 -1.40
CA LEU A 63 -8.58 -1.44 -2.24
C LEU A 63 -8.38 -1.82 -3.72
N LEU A 64 -9.49 -1.95 -4.43
CA LEU A 64 -9.51 -2.10 -5.88
C LEU A 64 -10.04 -0.81 -6.51
N ILE A 65 -9.21 -0.11 -7.27
CA ILE A 65 -9.62 1.01 -8.11
C ILE A 65 -9.16 0.76 -9.55
N ARG A 66 -10.09 0.69 -10.49
CA ARG A 66 -9.76 0.33 -11.87
C ARG A 66 -9.79 1.58 -12.74
N PRO A 67 -8.75 1.89 -13.54
CA PRO A 67 -8.77 3.03 -14.46
C PRO A 67 -9.99 3.05 -15.40
N ALA A 68 -10.52 1.88 -15.76
CA ALA A 68 -11.70 1.73 -16.61
C ALA A 68 -13.01 2.23 -15.97
N ASP A 69 -13.04 2.39 -14.64
CA ASP A 69 -14.21 2.86 -13.91
C ASP A 69 -14.25 4.40 -13.81
N TYR A 70 -13.25 5.11 -14.37
CA TYR A 70 -13.13 6.56 -14.34
C TYR A 70 -13.24 7.19 -15.73
N THR A 71 -13.73 8.43 -15.78
CA THR A 71 -13.96 9.17 -17.03
C THR A 71 -12.69 9.64 -17.71
N SER A 72 -11.58 9.73 -16.96
CA SER A 72 -10.27 10.08 -17.50
C SER A 72 -9.15 9.54 -16.61
N ARG A 73 -7.92 9.59 -17.12
CA ARG A 73 -6.73 9.21 -16.36
C ARG A 73 -6.53 10.13 -15.15
N GLU A 74 -6.78 11.43 -15.32
CA GLU A 74 -6.65 12.44 -14.27
C GLU A 74 -7.66 12.19 -13.14
N ALA A 75 -8.87 11.74 -13.47
CA ALA A 75 -9.88 11.38 -12.47
C ALA A 75 -9.45 10.15 -11.65
N TYR A 76 -8.87 9.14 -12.31
CA TYR A 76 -8.30 7.97 -11.63
C TYR A 76 -7.12 8.35 -10.73
N GLU A 77 -6.17 9.15 -11.24
CA GLU A 77 -4.99 9.59 -10.47
C GLU A 77 -5.40 10.47 -9.28
N ALA A 78 -6.41 11.32 -9.42
CA ALA A 78 -6.95 12.11 -8.33
C ALA A 78 -7.57 11.24 -7.22
N GLU A 79 -8.30 10.19 -7.58
CA GLU A 79 -8.86 9.25 -6.60
C GLU A 79 -7.76 8.43 -5.91
N LEU A 80 -6.73 7.99 -6.66
CA LEU A 80 -5.57 7.32 -6.08
C LEU A 80 -4.88 8.21 -5.05
N VAL A 81 -4.61 9.48 -5.36
CA VAL A 81 -4.02 10.44 -4.41
C VAL A 81 -4.91 10.63 -3.19
N ARG A 82 -6.22 10.80 -3.38
CA ARG A 82 -7.18 10.94 -2.28
C ARG A 82 -7.12 9.74 -1.32
N LEU A 83 -7.06 8.53 -1.85
CA LEU A 83 -6.97 7.30 -1.05
C LEU A 83 -5.64 7.19 -0.29
N LEU A 84 -4.53 7.61 -0.89
CA LEU A 84 -3.23 7.67 -0.22
C LEU A 84 -3.26 8.65 0.96
N GLU A 85 -3.78 9.87 0.74
CA GLU A 85 -3.92 10.89 1.79
C GLU A 85 -4.85 10.43 2.92
N GLU A 86 -5.96 9.75 2.60
CA GLU A 86 -6.89 9.17 3.58
C GLU A 86 -6.21 8.14 4.51
N HIS A 87 -5.20 7.42 4.00
CA HIS A 87 -4.42 6.46 4.76
C HIS A 87 -3.12 7.05 5.35
N GLY A 88 -2.87 8.35 5.18
CA GLY A 88 -1.74 9.06 5.77
C GLY A 88 -0.38 8.75 5.14
N VAL A 89 -0.36 8.42 3.84
CA VAL A 89 0.84 8.02 3.08
C VAL A 89 1.09 8.88 1.84
#